data_AF-A0A966D3C6-F1
#
_entry.id   AF-A0A966D3C6-F1
#
_cell.length_a   1.000
_cell.length_b   1.000
_cell.length_c   1.000
_cell.angle_alpha   90.00
_cell.angle_beta   90.00
_cell.angle_gamma   90.00
#
_symmetry.space_group_name_H-M   'P 1'
#
loop_
_entity.id
_entity.type
_entity.pdbx_description
1 polymer ?
#
loop_
_entity_poly.entity_id
_entity_poly.type
_entity_poly.pdbx_seq_one_letter_code
_entity_poly.pdbx_strand_id
1 'polypeptide(L)'
;ERVCFKVGPFDPRDLLRILKAASKAGVDMVTFDGGGGGSGRSPAKMMNEWGIPTVYMESLLYDMLKKMDEKNYSLPQVVIAGGFALEDQIYKGLALGAPYIGLVGVGRGAMAAAMTGSQIGKMIEEGNIPKNLQRFGSTRDEIFEGVRELKEFYGNDVKDISTGAIGVYSYLRRISAGLRQLMALNRKFTLKHIERNDIVPLTELAAQVTGLKTYKEIADEEIAKL
;
A
#
# COMPACT_ATOMS: atom_id res chain seq x y z
N GLU A 1 -6.43 -13.38 21.61
CA GLU A 1 -5.98 -13.80 20.27
C GLU A 1 -6.34 -12.69 19.29
N ARG A 2 -5.53 -12.43 18.25
CA ARG A 2 -5.86 -11.44 17.21
C ARG A 2 -6.48 -12.14 16.00
N VAL A 3 -7.68 -11.74 15.60
CA VAL A 3 -8.42 -12.30 14.47
C VAL A 3 -8.37 -11.32 13.31
N CYS A 4 -7.88 -11.78 12.16
CA CYS A 4 -7.76 -10.97 10.95
C CYS A 4 -8.51 -11.63 9.79
N PHE A 5 -9.31 -10.84 9.06
CA PHE A 5 -9.94 -11.27 7.82
C PHE A 5 -9.17 -10.76 6.62
N LYS A 6 -9.09 -11.58 5.57
CA LYS A 6 -8.65 -11.17 4.23
C LYS A 6 -9.76 -11.50 3.26
N VAL A 7 -10.23 -10.50 2.53
CA VAL A 7 -11.33 -10.62 1.59
C VAL A 7 -10.93 -10.08 0.21
N GLY A 8 -11.51 -10.67 -0.82
CA GLY A 8 -11.30 -10.24 -2.20
C GLY A 8 -12.25 -9.11 -2.62
N PRO A 9 -12.25 -8.77 -3.92
CA PRO A 9 -13.03 -7.67 -4.45
C PRO A 9 -14.48 -8.08 -4.70
N PHE A 10 -15.22 -8.32 -3.61
CA PHE A 10 -16.61 -8.77 -3.64
C PHE A 10 -17.59 -7.64 -3.95
N ASP A 11 -18.85 -8.02 -4.22
CA ASP A 11 -19.97 -7.09 -4.43
C ASP A 11 -20.11 -6.12 -3.25
N PRO A 12 -20.50 -4.85 -3.47
CA PRO A 12 -20.65 -3.86 -2.40
C PRO A 12 -21.57 -4.31 -1.24
N ARG A 13 -22.59 -5.14 -1.51
CA ARG A 13 -23.46 -5.72 -0.47
C ARG A 13 -22.70 -6.64 0.46
N ASP A 14 -21.78 -7.43 -0.09
CA ASP A 14 -20.96 -8.36 0.67
C ASP A 14 -19.87 -7.62 1.44
N LEU A 15 -19.27 -6.57 0.87
CA LEU A 15 -18.32 -5.71 1.59
C LEU A 15 -18.95 -5.13 2.87
N LEU A 16 -20.17 -4.58 2.77
CA LEU A 16 -20.90 -4.07 3.92
C LEU A 16 -21.27 -5.17 4.93
N ARG A 17 -21.65 -6.36 4.44
CA ARG A 17 -21.98 -7.50 5.30
C ARG A 17 -20.75 -7.97 6.08
N ILE A 18 -19.59 -8.03 5.43
CA ILE A 18 -18.30 -8.37 6.05
C ILE A 18 -17.94 -7.33 7.10
N LEU A 19 -18.03 -6.03 6.80
CA LEU A 19 -17.75 -4.97 7.77
C LEU A 19 -18.66 -5.06 9.00
N LYS A 20 -19.96 -5.29 8.81
CA LYS A 20 -20.90 -5.47 9.92
C LYS A 20 -20.60 -6.72 10.75
N ALA A 21 -20.26 -7.82 10.10
CA ALA A 21 -19.89 -9.06 10.77
C ALA A 21 -18.60 -8.87 11.58
N ALA A 22 -17.58 -8.25 10.99
CA ALA A 22 -16.31 -7.94 11.64
C ALA A 22 -16.49 -7.02 12.84
N SER A 23 -17.28 -5.95 12.68
CA SER A 23 -17.67 -5.03 13.76
C SER A 23 -18.36 -5.76 14.91
N LYS A 24 -19.38 -6.58 14.63
CA LYS A 24 -20.12 -7.33 15.65
C LYS A 24 -19.28 -8.39 16.36
N ALA A 25 -18.36 -9.02 15.63
CA ALA A 25 -17.50 -10.08 16.15
C ALA A 25 -16.23 -9.55 16.85
N GLY A 26 -15.97 -8.25 16.81
CA GLY A 26 -14.75 -7.67 17.39
C GLY A 26 -13.47 -8.10 16.67
N VAL A 27 -13.52 -8.23 15.35
CA VAL A 27 -12.36 -8.59 14.52
C VAL A 27 -11.32 -7.48 14.57
N ASP A 28 -10.06 -7.81 14.83
CA ASP A 28 -8.99 -6.83 14.97
C ASP A 28 -8.70 -6.10 13.65
N MET A 29 -8.71 -6.83 12.53
CA MET A 29 -8.33 -6.27 11.23
C MET A 29 -9.07 -6.93 10.06
N VAL A 30 -9.47 -6.14 9.07
CA VAL A 30 -10.01 -6.62 7.80
C VAL A 30 -9.21 -6.03 6.64
N THR A 31 -8.63 -6.91 5.82
CA THR A 31 -7.93 -6.53 4.58
C THR A 31 -8.84 -6.74 3.38
N PHE A 32 -9.10 -5.67 2.64
CA PHE A 32 -9.85 -5.68 1.39
C PHE A 32 -8.88 -5.61 0.22
N ASP A 33 -8.84 -6.65 -0.61
CA ASP A 33 -7.95 -6.74 -1.77
C ASP A 33 -8.73 -6.43 -3.06
N GLY A 34 -8.40 -5.32 -3.72
CA GLY A 34 -9.05 -4.90 -4.96
C GLY A 34 -8.65 -5.78 -6.15
N GLY A 35 -9.24 -5.51 -7.32
CA GLY A 35 -8.90 -6.22 -8.58
C GLY A 35 -7.42 -6.09 -8.98
N GLY A 36 -6.70 -5.11 -8.44
CA GLY A 36 -5.25 -4.98 -8.57
C GLY A 36 -4.43 -6.02 -7.78
N GLY A 37 -5.07 -6.94 -7.06
CA GLY A 37 -4.43 -8.00 -6.26
C GLY A 37 -3.77 -9.11 -7.08
N GLY A 38 -2.63 -9.61 -6.62
CA GLY A 38 -1.90 -10.70 -7.28
C GLY A 38 -2.37 -12.08 -6.84
N SER A 39 -2.17 -13.09 -7.69
CA SER A 39 -2.43 -14.49 -7.32
C SER A 39 -1.34 -15.39 -7.87
N GLY A 40 -0.96 -16.41 -7.10
CA GLY A 40 -0.05 -17.46 -7.54
C GLY A 40 -0.73 -18.66 -8.20
N ARG A 41 -2.06 -18.78 -8.12
CA ARG A 41 -2.81 -19.98 -8.58
C ARG A 41 -4.19 -19.69 -9.21
N SER A 42 -4.56 -18.43 -9.45
CA SER A 42 -5.87 -18.11 -10.02
C SER A 42 -5.87 -18.20 -11.56
N PRO A 43 -7.00 -18.57 -12.19
CA PRO A 43 -7.13 -18.55 -13.65
C PRO A 43 -6.93 -17.14 -14.21
N ALA A 44 -6.16 -17.01 -15.29
CA ALA A 44 -5.86 -15.70 -15.89
C ALA A 44 -7.12 -14.95 -16.36
N LYS A 45 -8.09 -15.65 -16.94
CA LYS A 45 -9.36 -15.04 -17.38
C LYS A 45 -10.14 -14.47 -16.20
N MET A 46 -10.16 -15.16 -15.05
CA MET A 46 -10.75 -14.62 -13.83
C MET A 46 -10.03 -13.34 -13.40
N MET A 47 -8.70 -13.31 -13.40
CA MET A 47 -7.95 -12.14 -12.96
C MET A 47 -8.17 -10.89 -13.83
N ASN A 48 -8.52 -11.08 -15.11
CA ASN A 48 -8.77 -9.96 -16.02
C ASN A 48 -10.21 -9.44 -15.96
N GLU A 49 -11.18 -10.33 -15.66
CA GLU A 49 -12.61 -10.01 -15.75
C GLU A 49 -13.27 -9.82 -14.38
N TRP A 50 -12.65 -10.28 -13.30
CA TRP A 50 -13.26 -10.30 -11.95
C TRP A 50 -12.60 -9.29 -11.02
N GLY A 51 -13.39 -8.33 -10.57
CA GLY A 51 -13.11 -7.54 -9.36
C GLY A 51 -13.47 -6.07 -9.51
N ILE A 52 -13.58 -5.39 -8.38
CA ILE A 52 -13.72 -3.94 -8.29
C ILE A 52 -12.31 -3.32 -8.33
N PRO A 53 -12.04 -2.32 -9.20
CA PRO A 53 -10.79 -1.57 -9.16
C PRO A 53 -10.52 -0.99 -7.78
N THR A 54 -9.26 -1.01 -7.32
CA THR A 54 -8.90 -0.66 -5.94
C THR A 54 -9.39 0.71 -5.50
N VAL A 55 -9.27 1.74 -6.35
CA VAL A 55 -9.73 3.12 -6.04
C VAL A 55 -11.26 3.18 -5.84
N TYR A 56 -12.02 2.44 -6.64
CA TYR A 56 -13.48 2.38 -6.51
C TYR A 56 -13.86 1.66 -5.22
N MET A 57 -13.23 0.52 -4.94
CA MET A 57 -13.50 -0.26 -3.75
C MET A 57 -13.15 0.52 -2.48
N GLU A 58 -11.99 1.18 -2.46
CA GLU A 58 -11.56 2.01 -1.34
C GLU A 58 -12.51 3.18 -1.07
N SER A 59 -13.00 3.83 -2.13
CA SER A 59 -13.99 4.91 -2.01
C SER A 59 -15.32 4.40 -1.45
N LEU A 60 -15.81 3.25 -1.91
CA LEU A 60 -17.00 2.60 -1.36
C LEU A 60 -16.81 2.19 0.11
N LEU A 61 -15.66 1.63 0.46
CA LEU A 61 -15.34 1.23 1.84
C LEU A 61 -15.32 2.44 2.76
N TYR A 62 -14.74 3.57 2.32
CA TYR A 62 -14.80 4.80 3.10
C TYR A 62 -16.24 5.24 3.38
N ASP A 63 -17.11 5.28 2.38
CA ASP A 63 -18.51 5.70 2.58
C ASP A 63 -19.24 4.76 3.54
N MET A 64 -19.00 3.45 3.43
CA MET A 64 -19.54 2.45 4.35
C MET A 64 -19.04 2.64 5.78
N LEU A 65 -17.73 2.83 5.95
CA LEU A 65 -17.09 3.01 7.26
C LEU A 65 -17.54 4.32 7.91
N LYS A 66 -17.58 5.41 7.14
CA LYS A 66 -18.14 6.70 7.58
C LYS A 66 -19.57 6.53 8.06
N LYS A 67 -20.40 5.82 7.29
CA LYS A 67 -21.80 5.61 7.68
C LYS A 67 -21.97 4.73 8.92
N MET A 68 -21.06 3.78 9.11
CA MET A 68 -21.02 2.94 10.30
C MET A 68 -20.56 3.73 11.53
N ASP A 69 -19.56 4.60 11.37
CA ASP A 69 -19.07 5.51 12.41
C ASP A 69 -20.16 6.48 12.88
N GLU A 70 -20.87 7.12 11.93
CA GLU A 70 -22.04 7.98 12.21
C GLU A 70 -23.15 7.25 13.00
N LYS A 71 -23.18 5.91 12.93
CA LYS A 71 -24.13 5.05 13.65
C LYS A 71 -23.52 4.38 14.88
N ASN A 72 -22.34 4.82 15.32
CA ASN A 72 -21.63 4.31 16.50
C ASN A 72 -21.31 2.81 16.46
N TYR A 73 -21.02 2.25 15.28
CA TYR A 73 -20.49 0.89 15.19
C TYR A 73 -19.04 0.86 15.65
N SER A 74 -18.63 -0.20 16.35
CA SER A 74 -17.21 -0.45 16.61
C SER A 74 -16.51 -0.84 15.30
N LEU A 75 -15.58 -0.02 14.81
CA LEU A 75 -14.91 -0.28 13.54
C LEU A 75 -13.67 -1.17 13.73
N PRO A 76 -13.46 -2.19 12.87
CA PRO A 76 -12.20 -2.93 12.85
C PRO A 76 -11.10 -2.06 12.22
N GLN A 77 -9.82 -2.43 12.41
CA GLN A 77 -8.75 -1.85 11.61
C GLN A 77 -8.93 -2.26 10.15
N VAL A 78 -8.98 -1.31 9.23
CA VAL A 78 -9.12 -1.61 7.80
C VAL A 78 -7.80 -1.45 7.08
N VAL A 79 -7.50 -2.43 6.22
CA VAL A 79 -6.35 -2.42 5.29
C VAL A 79 -6.88 -2.47 3.87
N ILE A 80 -6.42 -1.57 3.01
CA ILE A 80 -6.64 -1.67 1.57
C ILE A 80 -5.44 -2.35 0.90
N ALA A 81 -5.69 -3.26 -0.04
CA ALA A 81 -4.66 -3.88 -0.86
C ALA A 81 -5.14 -3.93 -2.33
N GLY A 82 -4.21 -4.24 -3.22
CA GLY A 82 -4.50 -4.44 -4.64
C GLY A 82 -3.78 -3.42 -5.51
N GLY A 83 -2.60 -3.79 -6.00
CA GLY A 83 -1.85 -3.02 -7.00
C GLY A 83 -0.89 -1.97 -6.45
N PHE A 84 -0.84 -1.75 -5.13
CA PHE A 84 0.14 -0.86 -4.51
C PHE A 84 1.57 -1.42 -4.62
N ALA A 85 2.48 -0.59 -5.12
CA ALA A 85 3.88 -0.93 -5.32
C ALA A 85 4.85 0.23 -4.97
N LEU A 86 4.41 1.48 -5.05
CA LEU A 86 5.26 2.66 -4.81
C LEU A 86 4.69 3.56 -3.71
N GLU A 87 5.57 4.38 -3.12
CA GLU A 87 5.28 5.33 -2.04
C GLU A 87 4.15 6.31 -2.38
N ASP A 88 4.05 6.75 -3.63
CA ASP A 88 3.02 7.70 -4.06
C ASP A 88 1.64 7.04 -4.08
N GLN A 89 1.58 5.78 -4.52
CA GLN A 89 0.36 4.99 -4.48
C GLN A 89 -0.05 4.72 -3.03
N ILE A 90 0.89 4.40 -2.15
CA ILE A 90 0.64 4.15 -0.72
C ILE A 90 0.14 5.43 -0.05
N TYR A 91 0.78 6.58 -0.30
CA TYR A 91 0.32 7.87 0.24
C TYR A 91 -1.09 8.21 -0.24
N LYS A 92 -1.37 8.02 -1.54
CA LYS A 92 -2.71 8.24 -2.12
C LYS A 92 -3.75 7.31 -1.52
N GLY A 93 -3.42 6.03 -1.29
CA GLY A 93 -4.32 5.09 -0.60
C GLY A 93 -4.62 5.55 0.82
N LEU A 94 -3.58 5.84 1.62
CA LEU A 94 -3.78 6.36 2.99
C LEU A 94 -4.61 7.65 3.02
N ALA A 95 -4.38 8.58 2.09
CA ALA A 95 -5.18 9.80 1.97
C ALA A 95 -6.63 9.48 1.57
N LEU A 96 -6.83 8.71 0.50
CA LEU A 96 -8.17 8.31 0.04
C LEU A 96 -8.93 7.53 1.13
N GLY A 97 -8.25 6.78 1.97
CA GLY A 97 -8.83 6.00 3.04
C GLY A 97 -9.11 6.76 4.33
N ALA A 98 -8.49 7.93 4.53
CA ALA A 98 -8.49 8.63 5.81
C ALA A 98 -9.90 9.09 6.25
N PRO A 99 -10.25 9.01 7.55
CA PRO A 99 -9.45 8.45 8.64
C PRO A 99 -9.66 6.93 8.84
N TYR A 100 -10.55 6.30 8.07
CA TYR A 100 -11.08 4.96 8.37
C TYR A 100 -10.19 3.80 7.90
N ILE A 101 -9.39 4.00 6.85
CA ILE A 101 -8.49 2.99 6.30
C ILE A 101 -7.06 3.43 6.57
N GLY A 102 -6.49 2.94 7.66
CA GLY A 102 -5.20 3.40 8.17
C GLY A 102 -3.98 2.61 7.67
N LEU A 103 -4.17 1.59 6.83
CA LEU A 103 -3.12 0.67 6.42
C LEU A 103 -3.24 0.30 4.93
N VAL A 104 -2.10 0.15 4.27
CA VAL A 104 -1.99 -0.31 2.88
C VAL A 104 -1.18 -1.60 2.81
N GLY A 105 -1.76 -2.65 2.22
CA GLY A 105 -1.14 -3.94 2.00
C GLY A 105 -0.35 -3.99 0.70
N VAL A 106 0.93 -4.32 0.78
CA VAL A 106 1.85 -4.39 -0.35
C VAL A 106 2.34 -5.83 -0.53
N GLY A 107 1.77 -6.52 -1.53
CA GLY A 107 2.13 -7.91 -1.85
C GLY A 107 3.08 -8.01 -3.03
N ARG A 108 2.57 -7.75 -4.25
CA ARG A 108 3.32 -7.96 -5.50
C ARG A 108 4.63 -7.19 -5.57
N GLY A 109 4.65 -5.92 -5.12
CA GLY A 109 5.86 -5.10 -5.12
C GLY A 109 6.96 -5.69 -4.22
N ALA A 110 6.59 -6.17 -3.02
CA ALA A 110 7.52 -6.83 -2.11
C ALA A 110 8.04 -8.16 -2.68
N MET A 111 7.16 -8.97 -3.30
CA MET A 111 7.59 -10.19 -3.98
C MET A 111 8.53 -9.92 -5.15
N ALA A 112 8.25 -8.90 -5.96
CA ALA A 112 9.13 -8.50 -7.06
C ALA A 112 10.52 -8.11 -6.53
N ALA A 113 10.58 -7.34 -5.44
CA ALA A 113 11.84 -6.99 -4.77
C ALA A 113 12.60 -8.23 -4.27
N ALA A 114 11.90 -9.21 -3.69
CA ALA A 114 12.50 -10.46 -3.25
C ALA A 114 13.10 -11.27 -4.42
N MET A 115 12.35 -11.38 -5.52
CA MET A 115 12.79 -12.11 -6.72
C MET A 115 13.98 -11.41 -7.39
N THR A 116 13.92 -10.08 -7.52
CA THR A 116 15.03 -9.29 -8.04
C THR A 116 16.28 -9.42 -7.16
N GLY A 117 16.16 -9.33 -5.84
CA GLY A 117 17.28 -9.52 -4.92
C GLY A 117 17.89 -10.92 -5.02
N SER A 118 17.05 -11.95 -5.10
CA SER A 118 17.51 -13.34 -5.30
C SER A 118 18.25 -13.51 -6.63
N GLN A 119 17.71 -12.94 -7.71
CA GLN A 119 18.33 -13.01 -9.04
C GLN A 119 19.67 -12.28 -9.08
N ILE A 120 19.77 -11.10 -8.47
CA ILE A 120 21.04 -10.35 -8.37
C ILE A 120 22.06 -11.14 -7.55
N GLY A 121 21.65 -11.76 -6.44
CA GLY A 121 22.52 -12.62 -5.64
C GLY A 121 23.12 -13.76 -6.46
N LYS A 122 22.29 -14.47 -7.24
CA LYS A 122 22.75 -15.53 -8.14
C LYS A 122 23.74 -15.00 -9.20
N MET A 123 23.47 -13.85 -9.79
CA MET A 123 24.38 -13.22 -10.77
C MET A 123 25.74 -12.85 -10.16
N ILE A 124 25.78 -12.46 -8.88
CA ILE A 124 27.02 -12.19 -8.14
C ILE A 124 27.82 -13.48 -7.95
N GLU A 125 27.15 -14.56 -7.51
CA GLU A 125 27.78 -15.88 -7.32
C GLU A 125 28.34 -16.45 -8.63
N GLU A 126 27.65 -16.23 -9.75
CA GLU A 126 28.08 -16.65 -11.09
C GLU A 126 29.14 -15.73 -11.71
N GLY A 127 29.48 -14.59 -11.06
CA GLY A 127 30.39 -13.59 -11.62
C GLY A 127 29.85 -12.84 -12.84
N ASN A 128 28.54 -12.92 -13.11
CA ASN A 128 27.87 -12.35 -14.28
C ASN A 128 27.02 -11.11 -13.92
N ILE A 129 27.68 -10.11 -13.33
CA ILE A 129 27.01 -8.91 -12.80
C ILE A 129 26.69 -7.94 -13.95
N PRO A 130 25.44 -7.46 -14.09
CA PRO A 130 25.08 -6.45 -15.08
C PRO A 130 25.90 -5.16 -14.97
N LYS A 131 26.28 -4.54 -16.12
CA LYS A 131 27.10 -3.31 -16.15
C LYS A 131 26.54 -2.16 -15.30
N ASN A 132 25.21 -2.02 -15.25
CA ASN A 132 24.55 -0.98 -14.44
C ASN A 132 24.68 -1.21 -12.93
N LEU A 133 24.98 -2.44 -12.50
CA LEU A 133 25.25 -2.79 -11.11
C LEU A 133 26.74 -2.77 -10.78
N GLN A 134 27.61 -3.09 -11.75
CA GLN A 134 29.08 -3.07 -11.56
C GLN A 134 29.61 -1.71 -11.09
N ARG A 135 28.94 -0.60 -11.41
CA ARG A 135 29.31 0.74 -10.91
C ARG A 135 29.23 0.87 -9.39
N PHE A 136 28.49 -0.02 -8.72
CA PHE A 136 28.35 -0.05 -7.26
C PHE A 136 29.32 -1.04 -6.61
N GLY A 137 29.87 -2.00 -7.36
CA GLY A 137 30.83 -3.00 -6.92
C GLY A 137 30.58 -4.37 -7.54
N SER A 138 31.25 -5.39 -7.00
CA SER A 138 31.15 -6.78 -7.47
C SER A 138 30.73 -7.76 -6.38
N THR A 139 30.60 -7.30 -5.14
CA THR A 139 30.21 -8.14 -4.01
C THR A 139 28.79 -7.84 -3.52
N ARG A 140 28.22 -8.77 -2.75
CA ARG A 140 26.92 -8.58 -2.08
C ARG A 140 26.88 -7.30 -1.25
N ASP A 141 27.94 -7.05 -0.48
CA ASP A 141 28.00 -5.94 0.47
C ASP A 141 28.16 -4.57 -0.21
N GLU A 142 28.71 -4.55 -1.42
CA GLU A 142 28.85 -3.34 -2.24
C GLU A 142 27.57 -3.04 -3.03
N ILE A 143 26.94 -4.07 -3.62
CA ILE A 143 25.76 -3.90 -4.46
C ILE A 143 24.49 -3.65 -3.64
N PHE A 144 24.35 -4.31 -2.48
CA PHE A 144 23.20 -4.13 -1.61
C PHE A 144 23.51 -3.17 -0.46
N GLU A 145 23.23 -1.88 -0.66
CA GLU A 145 23.42 -0.81 0.34
C GLU A 145 22.86 -1.17 1.73
N GLY A 146 21.69 -1.83 1.76
CA GLY A 146 21.00 -2.21 2.99
C GLY A 146 21.78 -3.19 3.88
N VAL A 147 22.79 -3.90 3.35
CA VAL A 147 23.59 -4.86 4.12
C VAL A 147 24.34 -4.18 5.26
N ARG A 148 24.82 -2.94 5.07
CA ARG A 148 25.58 -2.22 6.10
C ARG A 148 24.73 -1.98 7.35
N GLU A 149 23.51 -1.51 7.17
CA GLU A 149 22.57 -1.32 8.28
C GLU A 149 22.10 -2.65 8.88
N LEU A 150 21.87 -3.67 8.06
CA LEU A 150 21.52 -4.99 8.57
C LEU A 150 22.63 -5.54 9.48
N LYS A 151 23.90 -5.21 9.24
CA LYS A 151 25.02 -5.61 10.13
C LYS A 151 24.96 -4.93 11.49
N GLU A 152 24.37 -3.74 11.59
CA GLU A 152 24.15 -3.08 12.88
C GLU A 152 23.09 -3.83 13.71
N PHE A 153 22.07 -4.39 13.05
CA PHE A 153 20.99 -5.13 13.72
C PHE A 153 21.34 -6.58 14.03
N TYR A 154 22.00 -7.27 13.10
CA TYR A 154 22.21 -8.73 13.15
C TYR A 154 23.70 -9.14 13.25
N GLY A 155 24.63 -8.19 13.25
CA GLY A 155 26.07 -8.48 13.34
C GLY A 155 26.56 -9.42 12.24
N ASN A 156 27.18 -10.51 12.66
CA ASN A 156 27.72 -11.53 11.73
C ASN A 156 26.63 -12.40 11.09
N ASP A 157 25.42 -12.47 11.67
CA ASP A 157 24.33 -13.33 11.18
C ASP A 157 23.73 -12.80 9.87
N VAL A 158 24.04 -11.55 9.49
CA VAL A 158 23.67 -10.99 8.17
C VAL A 158 24.16 -11.85 7.01
N LYS A 159 25.27 -12.58 7.20
CA LYS A 159 25.80 -13.46 6.17
C LYS A 159 24.80 -14.55 5.76
N ASP A 160 23.92 -14.95 6.69
CA ASP A 160 22.92 -16.01 6.51
C ASP A 160 21.58 -15.47 5.96
N ILE A 161 21.43 -14.15 5.86
CA ILE A 161 20.25 -13.51 5.26
C ILE A 161 20.36 -13.61 3.73
N SER A 162 19.33 -14.17 3.09
CA SER A 162 19.27 -14.28 1.63
C SER A 162 19.22 -12.91 0.95
N THR A 163 19.81 -12.81 -0.24
CA THR A 163 19.74 -11.57 -1.05
C THR A 163 18.31 -11.20 -1.45
N GLY A 164 17.39 -12.17 -1.49
CA GLY A 164 15.96 -11.91 -1.63
C GLY A 164 15.39 -11.16 -0.44
N ALA A 165 15.70 -11.58 0.79
CA ALA A 165 15.27 -10.86 1.99
C ALA A 165 15.89 -9.44 2.06
N ILE A 166 17.16 -9.30 1.69
CA ILE A 166 17.83 -8.00 1.58
C ILE A 166 17.12 -7.12 0.53
N GLY A 167 16.70 -7.70 -0.60
CA GLY A 167 15.91 -6.99 -1.62
C GLY A 167 14.59 -6.43 -1.09
N VAL A 168 13.85 -7.22 -0.29
CA VAL A 168 12.63 -6.75 0.38
C VAL A 168 12.94 -5.63 1.38
N TYR A 169 14.00 -5.77 2.17
CA TYR A 169 14.44 -4.73 3.10
C TYR A 169 14.72 -3.40 2.39
N SER A 170 15.50 -3.43 1.31
CA SER A 170 15.79 -2.26 0.48
C SER A 170 14.53 -1.62 -0.10
N TYR A 171 13.58 -2.44 -0.56
CA TYR A 171 12.31 -1.98 -1.08
C TYR A 171 11.45 -1.27 -0.02
N LEU A 172 11.30 -1.87 1.16
CA LEU A 172 10.55 -1.28 2.27
C LEU A 172 11.20 0.01 2.77
N ARG A 173 12.55 0.07 2.79
CA ARG A 173 13.29 1.30 3.10
C ARG A 173 13.00 2.41 2.10
N ARG A 174 13.05 2.11 0.80
CA ARG A 174 12.74 3.06 -0.27
C ARG A 174 11.31 3.60 -0.09
N ILE A 175 10.33 2.72 0.12
CA ILE A 175 8.94 3.13 0.39
C ILE A 175 8.86 4.01 1.62
N SER A 176 9.50 3.63 2.72
CA SER A 176 9.44 4.36 3.97
C SER A 176 10.01 5.78 3.85
N ALA A 177 11.13 5.93 3.12
CA ALA A 177 11.72 7.23 2.86
C ALA A 177 10.84 8.09 1.95
N GLY A 178 10.36 7.53 0.84
CA GLY A 178 9.50 8.25 -0.11
C GLY A 178 8.15 8.65 0.49
N LEU A 179 7.55 7.79 1.32
CA LEU A 179 6.31 8.11 2.03
C LEU A 179 6.52 9.29 2.98
N ARG A 180 7.62 9.31 3.75
CA ARG A 180 7.97 10.45 4.62
C ARG A 180 8.20 11.73 3.82
N GLN A 181 8.76 11.64 2.62
CA GLN A 181 8.94 12.80 1.75
C GLN A 181 7.58 13.39 1.31
N LEU A 182 6.65 12.54 0.85
CA LEU A 182 5.30 12.98 0.47
C LEU A 182 4.53 13.57 1.65
N MET A 183 4.64 12.94 2.82
CA MET A 183 4.08 13.44 4.06
C MET A 183 4.66 14.83 4.42
N ALA A 184 5.98 15.01 4.35
CA ALA A 184 6.63 16.29 4.64
C ALA A 184 6.21 17.41 3.66
N LEU A 185 6.06 17.09 2.37
CA LEU A 185 5.57 18.03 1.36
C LEU A 185 4.13 18.50 1.65
N ASN A 186 3.30 17.63 2.25
CA ASN A 186 1.95 17.97 2.70
C ASN A 186 1.90 18.43 4.17
N ARG A 187 3.06 18.69 4.80
CA ARG A 187 3.19 19.13 6.21
C ARG A 187 2.55 18.16 7.22
N LYS A 188 2.54 16.86 6.91
CA LYS A 188 2.05 15.79 7.78
C LYS A 188 3.24 15.09 8.44
N PHE A 189 3.32 15.13 9.77
CA PHE A 189 4.48 14.54 10.50
C PHE A 189 4.18 13.19 11.16
N THR A 190 2.92 12.76 11.12
CA THR A 190 2.49 11.42 11.58
C THR A 190 1.38 10.90 10.66
N LEU A 191 1.22 9.57 10.57
CA LEU A 191 0.22 8.95 9.68
C LEU A 191 -1.21 9.40 10.00
N LYS A 192 -1.54 9.63 11.27
CA LYS A 192 -2.85 10.11 11.71
C LYS A 192 -3.21 11.53 11.22
N HIS A 193 -2.25 12.27 10.67
CA HIS A 193 -2.49 13.61 10.13
C HIS A 193 -2.72 13.59 8.61
N ILE A 194 -2.54 12.44 7.95
CA ILE A 194 -2.92 12.29 6.55
C ILE A 194 -4.44 12.42 6.45
N GLU A 195 -4.89 13.25 5.52
CA GLU A 195 -6.31 13.59 5.33
C GLU A 195 -6.71 13.37 3.87
N ARG A 196 -8.01 13.16 3.63
CA ARG A 196 -8.55 12.95 2.27
C ARG A 196 -8.26 14.09 1.30
N ASN A 197 -8.17 15.31 1.80
CA ASN A 197 -7.87 16.50 1.00
C ASN A 197 -6.37 16.68 0.72
N ASP A 198 -5.49 15.77 1.16
CA ASP A 198 -4.08 15.73 0.73
C ASP A 198 -3.92 15.29 -0.73
N ILE A 199 -5.02 14.80 -1.34
CA ILE A 199 -5.10 14.43 -2.75
C ILE A 199 -6.30 15.12 -3.41
N VAL A 200 -6.22 15.26 -4.73
CA VAL A 200 -7.22 15.95 -5.55
C VAL A 200 -7.48 15.12 -6.82
N PRO A 201 -8.74 14.98 -7.25
CA PRO A 201 -9.06 14.33 -8.50
C PRO A 201 -8.67 15.22 -9.69
N LEU A 202 -7.99 14.63 -10.68
CA LEU A 202 -7.61 15.30 -11.92
C LEU A 202 -8.61 15.11 -13.07
N THR A 203 -9.63 14.28 -12.86
CA THR A 203 -10.70 14.01 -13.83
C THR A 203 -12.05 14.04 -13.14
N GLU A 204 -13.10 14.35 -13.90
CA GLU A 204 -14.48 14.32 -13.39
C GLU A 204 -14.86 12.92 -12.88
N LEU A 205 -14.43 11.86 -13.57
CA LEU A 205 -14.66 10.49 -13.13
C LEU A 205 -14.00 10.22 -11.78
N ALA A 206 -12.76 10.66 -11.57
CA ALA A 206 -12.09 10.50 -10.29
C ALA A 206 -12.81 11.28 -9.18
N ALA A 207 -13.30 12.49 -9.47
CA ALA A 207 -14.07 13.29 -8.51
C ALA A 207 -15.38 12.59 -8.14
N GLN A 208 -16.13 12.09 -9.14
CA GLN A 208 -17.37 11.36 -8.94
C GLN A 208 -17.17 10.09 -8.11
N VAL A 209 -16.11 9.32 -8.38
CA VAL A 209 -15.84 8.05 -7.70
C VAL A 209 -15.36 8.25 -6.27
N THR A 210 -14.48 9.24 -6.05
CA THR A 210 -13.85 9.47 -4.75
C THR A 210 -14.63 10.42 -3.85
N GLY A 211 -15.58 11.19 -4.40
CA GLY A 211 -16.27 12.26 -3.69
C GLY A 211 -15.36 13.41 -3.24
N LEU A 212 -14.14 13.49 -3.77
CA LEU A 212 -13.19 14.57 -3.49
C LEU A 212 -13.52 15.79 -4.35
N LYS A 213 -13.28 16.98 -3.78
CA LYS A 213 -13.45 18.26 -4.50
C LYS A 213 -12.36 18.43 -5.55
N THR A 214 -12.76 18.89 -6.73
CA THR A 214 -11.87 19.35 -7.78
C THR A 214 -11.19 20.67 -7.40
N TYR A 215 -10.11 21.03 -8.09
CA TYR A 215 -9.46 22.33 -7.89
C TYR A 215 -10.41 23.52 -8.13
N LYS A 216 -11.35 23.38 -9.07
CA LYS A 216 -12.34 24.40 -9.33
C LYS A 216 -13.26 24.62 -8.13
N GLU A 217 -13.82 23.55 -7.57
CA GLU A 217 -14.69 23.63 -6.40
C GLU A 217 -13.95 24.20 -5.19
N ILE A 218 -12.69 23.80 -4.97
CA ILE A 218 -11.85 24.36 -3.90
C ILE A 218 -11.62 25.86 -4.12
N ALA A 219 -11.28 26.27 -5.34
CA ALA A 219 -11.06 27.68 -5.65
C ALA A 219 -12.33 28.52 -5.47
N ASP A 220 -13.48 28.03 -5.97
CA ASP A 220 -14.77 28.71 -5.85
C ASP A 220 -15.16 28.91 -4.36
N GLU A 221 -14.89 27.93 -3.49
CA GLU A 221 -15.11 28.03 -2.04
C GLU A 221 -14.20 29.06 -1.35
N GLU A 222 -12.93 29.15 -1.73
CA GLU A 222 -12.03 30.15 -1.15
C GLU A 222 -12.36 31.57 -1.64
N ILE A 223 -12.76 31.72 -2.91
CA ILE A 223 -13.20 33.01 -3.46
C ILE A 223 -14.46 33.49 -2.76
N ALA A 224 -15.40 32.60 -2.44
CA ALA A 224 -16.65 32.95 -1.75
C ALA A 224 -16.46 33.44 -0.29
N LYS A 225 -15.26 33.31 0.29
CA LYS A 225 -14.94 33.80 1.64
C LYS A 225 -14.42 35.24 1.66
N LEU A 226 -14.12 35.83 0.49
CA LEU A 226 -13.75 37.24 0.36
C LEU A 226 -14.96 38.15 0.60
#